data_AF-A0A836WDC6-F1
#
_entry.id   AF-A0A836WDC6-F1
#
_cell.length_a   1.000
_cell.length_b   1.000
_cell.length_c   1.000
_cell.angle_alpha   90.00
_cell.angle_beta   90.00
_cell.angle_gamma   90.00
#
_symmetry.space_group_name_H-M   'P 1'
#
loop_
_entity.id
_entity.type
_entity.pdbx_description
1 polymer ?
#
loop_
_entity_poly.entity_id
_entity_poly.type
_entity_poly.pdbx_seq_one_letter_code
_entity_poly.pdbx_strand_id
1 'polypeptide(L)'
;MRKIIPSINEEVLERTIQRARERRIILPTFAQQKDPRQVPESIVERLKNLGLWDVDPLNLFRITWKNDPREHGGGFNQGNWLAFPPQLTGVEATIVGLVGKWFPTGAHKVGAAYGCLVPRLVSGTFDPTRQKAVWPSTGNYCRGGAYN
;
A
#
# COMPACT_ATOMS: atom_id res chain seq x y z
N MET A 1 3.06 22.67 0.04
CA MET A 1 3.48 21.34 0.53
C MET A 1 4.14 21.43 1.92
N ARG A 2 3.43 21.88 2.97
CA ARG A 2 3.99 22.04 4.35
C ARG A 2 3.11 21.48 5.48
N LYS A 3 2.01 20.77 5.19
CA LYS A 3 1.07 20.33 6.24
C LYS A 3 1.36 18.96 6.89
N ILE A 4 2.17 18.10 6.26
CA ILE A 4 2.39 16.71 6.72
C ILE A 4 3.83 16.48 7.21
N ILE A 5 4.83 17.13 6.61
CA ILE A 5 6.23 17.06 7.01
C ILE A 5 6.67 18.47 7.42
N PRO A 6 6.76 18.78 8.72
CA PRO A 6 7.12 20.11 9.20
C PRO A 6 8.62 20.39 9.08
N SER A 7 9.46 19.36 9.22
CA SER A 7 10.92 19.41 9.10
C SER A 7 11.47 18.03 8.73
N ILE A 8 12.72 17.99 8.27
CA ILE A 8 13.46 16.76 7.97
C ILE A 8 14.55 16.60 9.03
N ASN A 9 14.62 15.42 9.65
CA ASN A 9 15.74 14.99 10.48
C ASN A 9 16.69 14.15 9.63
N GLU A 10 17.75 14.79 9.13
CA GLU A 10 18.76 14.20 8.24
C GLU A 10 19.44 12.96 8.85
N GLU A 11 19.76 12.99 10.15
CA GLU A 11 20.44 11.88 10.83
C GLU A 11 19.57 10.62 10.89
N VAL A 12 18.30 10.77 11.26
CA VAL A 12 17.34 9.64 11.27
C VAL A 12 17.01 9.18 9.85
N LEU A 13 16.92 10.12 8.91
CA LEU A 13 16.66 9.79 7.50
C LEU A 13 17.80 8.95 6.93
N GLU A 14 19.06 9.28 7.18
CA GLU A 14 20.20 8.49 6.71
C GLU A 14 20.19 7.07 7.30
N ARG A 15 19.91 6.93 8.62
CA ARG A 15 19.71 5.61 9.24
C ARG A 15 18.56 4.83 8.59
N THR A 16 17.46 5.50 8.27
CA THR A 16 16.29 4.91 7.61
C THR A 16 16.63 4.43 6.20
N ILE A 17 17.37 5.24 5.43
CA ILE A 17 17.85 4.90 4.09
C ILE A 17 18.79 3.69 4.16
N GLN A 18 19.74 3.70 5.09
CA GLN A 18 20.65 2.57 5.30
C GLN A 18 19.87 1.28 5.62
N ARG A 19 18.91 1.35 6.56
CA ARG A 19 18.07 0.21 6.92
C ARG A 19 17.25 -0.30 5.73
N ALA A 20 16.70 0.59 4.91
CA ALA A 20 15.97 0.21 3.70
C ALA A 20 16.89 -0.48 2.69
N ARG A 21 18.12 0.01 2.49
CA ARG A 21 19.12 -0.63 1.62
C ARG A 21 19.49 -2.03 2.10
N GLU A 22 19.80 -2.20 3.39
CA GLU A 22 20.11 -3.51 3.99
C GLU A 22 18.99 -4.53 3.78
N ARG A 23 17.74 -4.08 3.89
CA ARG A 23 16.54 -4.92 3.73
C ARG A 23 16.01 -4.98 2.30
N ARG A 24 16.67 -4.31 1.35
CA ARG A 24 16.26 -4.18 -0.06
C ARG A 24 14.82 -3.66 -0.24
N ILE A 25 14.41 -2.74 0.63
CA ILE A 25 13.08 -2.13 0.62
C ILE A 25 13.07 -0.97 -0.37
N ILE A 26 12.08 -0.95 -1.25
CA ILE A 26 11.79 0.16 -2.15
C ILE A 26 10.38 0.65 -1.83
N LEU A 27 10.25 1.92 -1.47
CA LEU A 27 8.98 2.52 -1.08
C LEU A 27 8.30 3.11 -2.32
N PRO A 28 7.05 2.74 -2.64
CA PRO A 28 6.28 3.40 -3.70
C PRO A 28 5.91 4.83 -3.29
N THR A 29 5.87 5.72 -4.28
CA THR A 29 5.28 7.04 -4.09
C THR A 29 3.75 6.94 -4.09
N PHE A 30 3.06 7.93 -3.50
CA PHE A 30 1.61 8.01 -3.62
C PHE A 30 1.14 8.20 -5.07
N ALA A 31 1.96 8.81 -5.93
CA ALA A 31 1.66 8.93 -7.36
C ALA A 31 1.62 7.55 -8.03
N GLN A 32 2.58 6.67 -7.71
CA GLN A 32 2.61 5.28 -8.19
C GLN A 32 1.44 4.45 -7.65
N GLN A 33 1.07 4.61 -6.38
CA GLN A 33 -0.11 3.92 -5.82
C GLN A 33 -1.42 4.36 -6.50
N LYS A 34 -1.55 5.65 -6.81
CA LYS A 34 -2.72 6.19 -7.53
C LYS A 34 -2.75 5.76 -9.00
N ASP A 35 -1.59 5.76 -9.64
CA ASP A 35 -1.43 5.39 -11.04
C ASP A 35 -0.28 4.38 -11.22
N PRO A 36 -0.61 3.08 -11.21
CA PRO A 36 0.40 2.01 -11.31
C PRO A 36 1.18 2.00 -12.63
N ARG A 37 0.73 2.75 -13.65
CA ARG A 37 1.50 2.95 -14.90
C ARG A 37 2.81 3.71 -14.67
N GLN A 38 2.94 4.40 -13.53
CA GLN A 38 4.18 5.07 -13.12
C GLN A 38 5.14 4.16 -12.34
N VAL A 39 4.75 2.91 -12.09
CA VAL A 39 5.62 1.92 -11.46
C VAL A 39 6.66 1.46 -12.49
N PRO A 40 7.96 1.45 -12.16
CA PRO A 40 8.99 0.96 -13.07
C PRO A 40 8.69 -0.45 -13.57
N GLU A 41 8.85 -0.68 -14.87
CA GLU A 41 8.59 -1.98 -15.51
C GLU A 41 9.34 -3.12 -14.83
N SER A 42 10.59 -2.89 -14.41
CA SER A 42 11.40 -3.86 -13.67
C SER A 42 10.77 -4.31 -12.34
N ILE A 43 9.98 -3.47 -11.69
CA ILE A 43 9.22 -3.83 -10.48
C ILE A 43 7.96 -4.62 -10.87
N VAL A 44 7.26 -4.18 -11.92
CA VAL A 44 6.07 -4.88 -12.43
C VAL A 44 6.39 -6.32 -12.84
N GLU A 45 7.50 -6.54 -13.54
CA GLU A 45 7.93 -7.90 -13.92
C GLU A 45 8.25 -8.77 -12.71
N ARG A 46 8.89 -8.21 -11.67
CA ARG A 46 9.18 -8.94 -10.43
C ARG A 46 7.91 -9.31 -9.67
N LEU A 47 6.90 -8.42 -9.65
CA LEU A 47 5.60 -8.67 -9.03
C LEU A 47 4.87 -9.88 -9.62
N LYS A 48 5.10 -10.21 -10.90
CA LYS A 48 4.47 -11.39 -11.55
C LYS A 48 4.87 -12.72 -10.91
N ASN A 49 5.97 -12.76 -10.16
CA ASN A 49 6.47 -13.95 -9.47
C ASN A 49 6.14 -13.99 -7.97
N LEU A 50 5.35 -13.02 -7.48
CA LEU A 50 5.01 -12.89 -6.06
C LEU A 50 3.52 -13.13 -5.82
N GLY A 51 3.22 -13.86 -4.75
CA GLY A 51 1.90 -13.92 -4.15
C GLY A 51 1.43 -12.55 -3.66
N LEU A 52 0.14 -12.26 -3.77
CA LEU A 52 -0.46 -11.00 -3.32
C LEU A 52 -0.29 -10.77 -1.81
N TRP A 53 -0.19 -11.85 -1.03
CA TRP A 53 -0.06 -11.83 0.42
C TRP A 53 1.35 -12.14 0.93
N ASP A 54 2.31 -12.33 0.02
CA ASP A 54 3.71 -12.57 0.40
C ASP A 54 4.28 -11.35 1.12
N VAL A 55 5.07 -11.59 2.16
CA VAL A 55 5.77 -10.55 2.92
C VAL A 55 7.04 -10.16 2.16
N ASP A 56 6.84 -9.50 1.02
CA ASP A 56 7.90 -8.94 0.17
C ASP A 56 7.69 -7.42 0.02
N PRO A 57 8.73 -6.58 0.19
CA PRO A 57 8.62 -5.13 0.06
C PRO A 57 8.04 -4.65 -1.27
N LEU A 58 8.19 -5.41 -2.36
CA LEU A 58 7.61 -5.03 -3.65
C LEU A 58 6.09 -5.03 -3.62
N ASN A 59 5.44 -5.86 -2.79
CA ASN A 59 3.99 -5.83 -2.66
C ASN A 59 3.47 -4.49 -2.10
N LEU A 60 4.32 -3.60 -1.56
CA LEU A 60 3.94 -2.21 -1.26
C LEU A 60 3.44 -1.46 -2.50
N PHE A 61 3.96 -1.78 -3.69
CA PHE A 61 3.49 -1.21 -4.97
C PHE A 61 2.07 -1.68 -5.34
N ARG A 62 1.58 -2.77 -4.72
CA ARG A 62 0.20 -3.26 -4.85
C ARG A 62 -0.76 -2.60 -3.85
N ILE A 63 -0.37 -1.55 -3.13
CA ILE A 63 -1.30 -0.73 -2.35
C ILE A 63 -2.10 0.16 -3.31
N THR A 64 -3.05 -0.43 -4.02
CA THR A 64 -3.87 0.24 -5.05
C THR A 64 -5.16 -0.55 -5.31
N TRP A 65 -6.22 0.14 -5.77
CA TRP A 65 -7.48 -0.49 -6.19
C TRP A 65 -7.39 -1.24 -7.52
N LYS A 66 -6.29 -1.00 -8.25
CA LYS A 66 -6.06 -1.40 -9.63
C LYS A 66 -5.26 -2.70 -9.76
N ASN A 67 -5.16 -3.54 -8.73
CA ASN A 67 -4.49 -4.84 -8.89
C ASN A 67 -5.35 -5.78 -9.73
N ASP A 68 -4.71 -6.65 -10.51
CA ASP A 68 -5.43 -7.78 -11.11
C ASP A 68 -6.04 -8.67 -10.01
N PRO A 69 -7.24 -9.25 -10.25
CA PRO A 69 -7.92 -10.09 -9.27
C PRO A 69 -7.33 -11.50 -9.22
N ARG A 70 -6.03 -11.60 -8.90
CA ARG A 70 -5.25 -12.84 -8.86
C ARG A 70 -4.49 -12.95 -7.54
N GLU A 71 -4.39 -14.18 -7.07
CA GLU A 71 -3.73 -14.54 -5.80
C GLU A 71 -2.21 -14.56 -5.92
N HIS A 72 -1.70 -14.90 -7.10
CA HIS A 72 -0.28 -14.96 -7.41
C HIS A 72 -0.01 -14.28 -8.76
N GLY A 73 1.08 -13.51 -8.80
CA GLY A 73 1.44 -12.73 -9.97
C GLY A 73 0.37 -11.69 -10.34
N GLY A 74 0.13 -11.54 -11.64
CA GLY A 74 -0.74 -10.48 -12.16
C GLY A 74 -0.06 -9.10 -12.17
N GLY A 75 -0.70 -8.15 -12.83
CA GLY A 75 -0.25 -6.78 -12.94
C GLY A 75 -1.31 -5.82 -12.41
N PHE A 76 -1.62 -4.80 -13.21
CA PHE A 76 -2.58 -3.77 -12.87
C PHE A 76 -3.66 -3.63 -13.95
N ASN A 77 -4.87 -3.31 -13.52
CA ASN A 77 -6.05 -3.07 -14.34
C ASN A 77 -6.63 -1.66 -14.07
N GLN A 78 -7.88 -1.43 -14.48
CA GLN A 78 -8.57 -0.13 -14.28
C GLN A 78 -9.24 0.01 -12.91
N GLY A 79 -9.29 -1.06 -12.12
CA GLY A 79 -10.02 -1.16 -10.86
C GLY A 79 -10.87 -2.43 -10.80
N ASN A 80 -11.32 -2.77 -9.60
CA ASN A 80 -12.21 -3.91 -9.37
C ASN A 80 -13.49 -3.42 -8.70
N TRP A 81 -14.63 -3.69 -9.30
CA TRP A 81 -15.94 -3.30 -8.79
C TRP A 81 -17.02 -4.32 -9.12
N LEU A 82 -18.09 -4.30 -8.34
CA LEU A 82 -19.33 -5.02 -8.60
C LEU A 82 -20.45 -4.00 -8.78
N ALA A 83 -21.30 -4.20 -9.78
CA ALA A 83 -22.51 -3.41 -9.99
C ALA A 83 -23.72 -4.18 -9.49
N PHE A 84 -24.52 -3.53 -8.64
CA PHE A 84 -25.74 -4.07 -8.08
C PHE A 84 -26.92 -3.33 -8.72
N PRO A 85 -27.63 -3.95 -9.68
CA PRO A 85 -28.68 -3.29 -10.42
C PRO A 85 -29.98 -3.18 -9.59
N PRO A 86 -30.93 -2.32 -9.98
CA PRO A 86 -32.20 -2.13 -9.27
C PRO A 86 -32.99 -3.43 -9.03
N GLN A 87 -32.93 -4.39 -9.97
CA GLN A 87 -33.61 -5.68 -9.87
C GLN A 87 -33.10 -6.54 -8.70
N LEU A 88 -31.88 -6.28 -8.22
CA LEU A 88 -31.27 -6.98 -7.08
C LEU A 88 -31.47 -6.21 -5.77
N THR A 89 -31.46 -4.88 -5.81
CA THR A 89 -31.41 -4.02 -4.61
C THR A 89 -32.73 -3.39 -4.23
N GLY A 90 -33.68 -3.27 -5.19
CA GLY A 90 -34.90 -2.48 -5.04
C GLY A 90 -34.68 -0.96 -5.03
N VAL A 91 -33.44 -0.49 -5.20
CA VAL A 91 -33.09 0.94 -5.26
C VAL A 91 -33.07 1.37 -6.72
N GLU A 92 -33.70 2.51 -7.05
CA GLU A 92 -33.78 3.02 -8.44
C GLU A 92 -32.39 3.21 -9.09
N ALA A 93 -31.40 3.65 -8.31
CA ALA A 93 -30.03 3.82 -8.77
C ALA A 93 -29.21 2.51 -8.71
N THR A 94 -28.35 2.31 -9.71
CA THR A 94 -27.34 1.24 -9.67
C THR A 94 -26.30 1.55 -8.59
N ILE A 95 -26.09 0.61 -7.67
CA ILE A 95 -25.08 0.73 -6.61
C ILE A 95 -23.79 0.08 -7.10
N VAL A 96 -22.65 0.76 -6.96
CA VAL A 96 -21.33 0.23 -7.31
C VAL A 96 -20.51 0.00 -6.05
N GLY A 97 -20.10 -1.25 -5.82
CA GLY A 97 -19.23 -1.64 -4.72
C GLY A 97 -17.79 -1.84 -5.19
N LEU A 98 -16.85 -1.09 -4.63
CA LEU A 98 -15.41 -1.28 -4.90
C LEU A 98 -14.87 -2.51 -4.17
N VAL A 99 -14.09 -3.34 -4.86
CA VAL A 99 -13.59 -4.60 -4.32
C VAL A 99 -12.23 -4.41 -3.65
N GLY A 100 -12.23 -4.34 -2.33
CA GLY A 100 -11.02 -4.14 -1.52
C GLY A 100 -10.23 -5.42 -1.19
N LYS A 101 -10.65 -6.58 -1.72
CA LYS A 101 -10.01 -7.89 -1.49
C LYS A 101 -8.63 -7.98 -2.12
N TRP A 102 -8.41 -7.30 -3.25
CA TRP A 102 -7.20 -7.45 -4.06
C TRP A 102 -6.05 -6.54 -3.61
N PHE A 103 -6.04 -6.11 -2.36
CA PHE A 103 -4.90 -5.44 -1.74
C PHE A 103 -4.00 -6.47 -1.06
N PRO A 104 -2.72 -6.15 -0.82
CA PRO A 104 -1.90 -6.88 0.14
C PRO A 104 -2.65 -7.06 1.45
N THR A 105 -2.44 -8.20 2.11
CA THR A 105 -3.20 -8.64 3.29
C THR A 105 -4.68 -8.94 3.04
N GLY A 106 -5.24 -8.70 1.85
CA GLY A 106 -6.66 -8.92 1.56
C GLY A 106 -7.60 -7.80 2.01
N ALA A 107 -7.06 -6.62 2.35
CA ALA A 107 -7.88 -5.45 2.70
C ALA A 107 -7.19 -4.12 2.39
N HIS A 108 -7.98 -3.16 1.90
CA HIS A 108 -7.53 -1.80 1.57
C HIS A 108 -6.96 -0.99 2.75
N LYS A 109 -7.20 -1.41 4.01
CA LYS A 109 -6.67 -0.71 5.20
C LYS A 109 -5.13 -0.70 5.28
N VAL A 110 -4.45 -1.55 4.51
CA VAL A 110 -2.98 -1.51 4.35
C VAL A 110 -2.50 -0.14 3.87
N GLY A 111 -3.24 0.52 2.97
CA GLY A 111 -2.89 1.85 2.47
C GLY A 111 -3.03 2.95 3.53
N ALA A 112 -4.01 2.82 4.43
CA ALA A 112 -4.15 3.76 5.54
C ALA A 112 -2.95 3.67 6.50
N ALA A 113 -2.52 2.44 6.84
CA ALA A 113 -1.34 2.24 7.68
C ALA A 113 -0.07 2.77 6.98
N TYR A 114 0.09 2.50 5.68
CA TYR A 114 1.24 2.97 4.90
C TYR A 114 1.28 4.49 4.85
N GLY A 115 0.15 5.14 4.58
CA GLY A 115 0.03 6.60 4.53
C GLY A 115 0.35 7.30 5.85
N CYS A 116 0.12 6.64 6.99
CA CYS A 116 0.52 7.16 8.31
C CYS A 116 2.01 6.99 8.59
N LEU A 117 2.65 5.91 8.10
CA LEU A 117 4.04 5.59 8.40
C LEU A 117 5.02 6.25 7.43
N VAL A 118 4.76 6.18 6.12
CA VAL A 118 5.74 6.59 5.10
C VAL A 118 6.19 8.04 5.22
N PRO A 119 5.34 9.05 5.52
CA PRO A 119 5.81 10.44 5.66
C PRO A 119 6.78 10.60 6.82
N ARG A 120 6.62 9.79 7.89
CA ARG A 120 7.50 9.83 9.05
C ARG A 120 8.85 9.18 8.80
N LEU A 121 8.85 8.08 8.04
CA LEU A 121 10.08 7.43 7.58
C LEU A 121 10.90 8.36 6.69
N VAL A 122 10.27 8.95 5.65
CA VAL A 122 11.00 9.79 4.68
C VAL A 122 11.36 11.18 5.20
N SER A 123 10.86 11.56 6.38
CA SER A 123 11.25 12.81 7.06
C SER A 123 12.19 12.59 8.24
N GLY A 124 12.42 11.35 8.67
CA GLY A 124 13.19 11.06 9.88
C GLY A 124 12.48 11.42 11.19
N THR A 125 11.18 11.68 11.18
CA THR A 125 10.39 11.85 12.42
C THR A 125 10.04 10.53 13.10
N PHE A 126 10.30 9.40 12.42
CA PHE A 126 10.26 8.06 12.98
C PHE A 126 11.58 7.32 12.65
N ASP A 127 12.24 6.79 13.68
CA ASP A 127 13.48 6.02 13.56
C ASP A 127 13.20 4.51 13.61
N PRO A 128 13.22 3.79 12.48
CA PRO A 128 12.89 2.36 12.44
C PRO A 128 13.95 1.46 13.09
N THR A 129 15.09 2.02 13.51
CA THR A 129 16.15 1.28 14.23
C THR A 129 15.99 1.34 15.74
N ARG A 130 15.22 2.32 16.25
CA ARG A 130 15.07 2.58 17.70
C ARG A 130 13.62 2.59 18.17
N GLN A 131 12.66 2.83 17.28
CA GLN A 131 11.25 2.97 17.62
C GLN A 131 10.43 1.82 17.06
N LYS A 132 9.27 1.59 17.68
CA LYS A 132 8.29 0.59 17.25
C LYS A 132 6.96 1.29 16.96
N ALA A 133 6.34 0.94 15.84
CA ALA A 133 4.99 1.40 15.53
C ALA A 133 3.96 0.49 16.21
N VAL A 134 2.88 1.09 16.73
CA VAL A 134 1.77 0.38 17.37
C VAL A 134 0.48 0.70 16.61
N TRP A 135 -0.31 -0.34 16.29
CA TRP A 135 -1.46 -0.23 15.40
C TRP A 135 -2.75 -0.74 16.08
N PRO A 136 -3.34 0.04 17.02
CA PRO A 136 -4.57 -0.36 17.70
C PRO A 136 -5.73 -0.45 16.70
N SER A 137 -6.39 -1.61 16.65
CA SER A 137 -7.45 -1.88 15.67
C SER A 137 -8.27 -3.12 16.02
N THR A 138 -9.46 -3.22 15.45
CA THR A 138 -10.29 -4.43 15.42
C THR A 138 -9.86 -5.48 14.38
N GLY A 139 -8.79 -5.23 13.61
CA GLY A 139 -8.22 -6.23 12.69
C GLY A 139 -7.46 -5.63 11.51
N ASN A 140 -8.15 -5.29 10.42
CA ASN A 140 -7.51 -4.98 9.13
C ASN A 140 -6.48 -3.83 9.16
N TYR A 141 -6.62 -2.85 10.05
CA TYR A 141 -5.62 -1.78 10.18
C TYR A 141 -4.37 -2.26 10.91
N CYS A 142 -4.51 -3.13 11.94
CA CYS A 142 -3.38 -3.80 12.59
C CYS A 142 -2.66 -4.72 11.61
N ARG A 143 -3.41 -5.52 10.83
CA ARG A 143 -2.82 -6.38 9.78
C ARG A 143 -2.06 -5.56 8.73
N GLY A 144 -2.62 -4.44 8.30
CA GLY A 144 -1.92 -3.49 7.42
C GLY A 144 -0.65 -2.92 8.04
N GLY A 145 -0.71 -2.53 9.32
CA GLY A 145 0.44 -2.00 10.04
C GLY A 145 1.53 -3.01 10.39
N ALA A 146 1.19 -4.29 10.57
CA ALA A 146 2.15 -5.37 10.75
C ALA A 146 2.80 -5.82 9.44
N TYR A 147 2.09 -5.61 8.32
CA TYR A 147 2.58 -5.88 6.97
C TYR A 147 3.56 -4.80 6.47
N ASN A 148 3.28 -3.52 6.77
CA ASN A 148 4.13 -2.37 6.38
C ASN A 148 5.40 -2.28 7.24
#